data_AF-A0A822D5E5-F1
#
_entry.id   AF-A0A822D5E5-F1
#
_cell.length_a   1.000
_cell.length_b   1.000
_cell.length_c   1.000
_cell.angle_alpha   90.00
_cell.angle_beta   90.00
_cell.angle_gamma   90.00
#
_symmetry.space_group_name_H-M   'P 1'
#
loop_
_entity.id
_entity.type
_entity.pdbx_description
1 polymer ?
#
loop_
_entity_poly.entity_id
_entity_poly.type
_entity_poly.pdbx_seq_one_letter_code
_entity_poly.pdbx_strand_id
1 'polypeptide(L)'
;PIGSLCDLLQARRKAPNEKFLMEMVLQILHALIFLAYNNIVHAVLACLNVLFFRSDENNRRNNLVKIINFGLSQHRQLYFSASNASKSILNIIPV
;
A
#
# COMPACT_ATOMS: atom_id res chain seq x y z
N PRO A 1 14.76 -0.23 3.06
CA PRO A 1 13.42 -0.89 3.00
C PRO A 1 13.57 -2.21 2.25
N ILE A 2 12.78 -3.23 2.59
CA ILE A 2 12.88 -4.58 1.99
C ILE A 2 12.27 -4.60 0.59
N GLY A 3 11.24 -3.78 0.36
CA GLY A 3 10.55 -3.63 -0.91
C GLY A 3 9.17 -2.99 -0.72
N SER A 4 8.39 -2.87 -1.79
CA SER A 4 6.97 -2.54 -1.64
C SER A 4 6.21 -3.76 -1.09
N LEU A 5 5.08 -3.50 -0.44
CA LEU A 5 4.18 -4.57 0.00
C LEU A 5 3.68 -5.37 -1.21
N CYS A 6 3.51 -4.72 -2.37
CA CYS A 6 3.15 -5.40 -3.61
C CYS A 6 4.18 -6.48 -3.98
N ASP A 7 5.46 -6.11 -4.04
CA ASP A 7 6.54 -7.04 -4.41
C ASP A 7 6.62 -8.20 -3.40
N LEU A 8 6.44 -7.90 -2.12
CA LEU A 8 6.51 -8.88 -1.05
C LEU A 8 5.35 -9.87 -1.06
N LEU A 9 4.15 -9.42 -1.45
CA LEU A 9 2.98 -10.29 -1.59
C LEU A 9 3.10 -11.16 -2.85
N GLN A 10 3.64 -10.61 -3.95
CA GLN A 10 3.82 -11.33 -5.21
C GLN A 10 4.98 -12.35 -5.17
N ALA A 11 6.07 -12.04 -4.46
CA ALA A 11 7.21 -12.95 -4.33
C ALA A 11 6.90 -14.21 -3.50
N ARG A 12 5.81 -14.21 -2.73
CA ARG A 12 5.44 -15.35 -1.89
C ARG A 12 4.68 -16.40 -2.70
N ARG A 13 5.17 -17.64 -2.65
CA ARG A 13 4.50 -18.83 -3.23
C ARG A 13 3.19 -19.20 -2.52
N LYS A 14 2.97 -18.71 -1.30
CA LYS A 14 1.80 -18.98 -0.47
C LYS A 14 1.19 -17.68 0.02
N ALA A 15 -0.13 -17.63 0.11
CA ALA A 15 -0.85 -16.52 0.69
C ALA A 15 -0.32 -16.22 2.12
N PRO A 16 -0.08 -14.95 2.47
CA PRO A 16 0.34 -14.60 3.82
C PRO A 16 -0.73 -14.96 4.84
N ASN A 17 -0.30 -15.19 6.07
CA ASN A 17 -1.21 -15.40 7.19
C ASN A 17 -2.08 -14.15 7.42
N GLU A 18 -3.38 -14.32 7.64
CA GLU A 18 -4.31 -13.23 7.95
C GLU A 18 -3.82 -12.33 9.10
N LYS A 19 -3.32 -12.92 10.19
CA LYS A 19 -2.80 -12.17 11.34
C LYS A 19 -1.62 -11.28 10.96
N PHE A 20 -0.79 -11.71 10.00
CA PHE A 20 0.32 -10.91 9.51
C PHE A 20 -0.18 -9.73 8.67
N LEU A 21 -1.21 -9.93 7.85
CA LEU A 21 -1.85 -8.85 7.08
C LEU A 21 -2.54 -7.83 7.98
N MET A 22 -3.26 -8.29 9.00
CA MET A 22 -3.98 -7.42 9.93
C MET A 22 -3.07 -6.43 10.66
N GLU A 23 -1.89 -6.86 11.11
CA GLU A 23 -0.91 -5.98 11.77
C GLU A 23 -0.42 -4.86 10.83
N MET A 24 -0.25 -5.16 9.54
CA MET A 24 0.11 -4.14 8.54
C MET A 24 -1.05 -3.19 8.26
N VAL A 25 -2.27 -3.70 8.15
CA VAL A 25 -3.48 -2.89 7.95
C VAL A 25 -3.67 -1.93 9.11
N LEU A 26 -3.46 -2.37 10.36
CA LEU A 26 -3.54 -1.49 11.54
C LEU A 26 -2.54 -0.34 11.46
N GLN A 27 -1.29 -0.59 11.07
CA GLN A 27 -0.30 0.47 10.88
C GLN A 27 -0.69 1.46 9.77
N ILE A 28 -1.25 0.95 8.66
CA ILE A 28 -1.78 1.78 7.57
C ILE A 28 -2.93 2.65 8.07
N LEU A 29 -3.87 2.09 8.83
CA LEU A 29 -5.00 2.82 9.41
C LEU A 29 -4.53 3.92 10.36
N HIS A 30 -3.56 3.65 11.25
CA HIS A 30 -2.99 4.67 12.11
C HIS A 30 -2.37 5.83 11.32
N ALA A 31 -1.65 5.53 10.23
CA ALA A 31 -1.11 6.55 9.36
C ALA A 31 -2.20 7.35 8.64
N LEU A 32 -3.28 6.71 8.16
CA LEU A 32 -4.41 7.40 7.53
C LEU A 32 -5.16 8.30 8.51
N ILE A 33 -5.36 7.86 9.75
CA ILE A 33 -5.97 8.68 10.81
C ILE A 33 -5.11 9.94 11.04
N PHE A 34 -3.79 9.77 11.13
CA PHE A 34 -2.87 10.90 11.27
C PHE A 34 -2.96 11.87 10.09
N LEU A 35 -2.98 11.36 8.86
CA LEU A 35 -3.11 12.20 7.66
C LEU A 35 -4.43 12.95 7.63
N ALA A 36 -5.55 12.27 7.92
CA ALA A 36 -6.87 12.86 7.97
C ALA A 36 -6.96 13.95 9.05
N TYR A 37 -6.42 13.70 10.24
CA TYR A 37 -6.37 14.69 11.32
C TYR A 37 -5.60 15.97 10.93
N ASN A 38 -4.60 15.83 10.06
CA ASN A 38 -3.80 16.94 9.56
C ASN A 38 -4.29 17.50 8.20
N ASN A 39 -5.48 17.10 7.73
CA ASN A 39 -6.04 17.49 6.43
C ASN A 39 -5.14 17.18 5.22
N ILE A 40 -4.32 16.12 5.32
CA ILE A 40 -3.44 15.67 4.25
C ILE A 40 -4.13 14.53 3.49
N VAL A 41 -4.27 14.66 2.18
CA VAL A 41 -4.79 13.61 1.30
C VAL A 41 -3.63 12.85 0.65
N HIS A 42 -3.55 11.54 0.88
CA HIS A 42 -2.54 10.69 0.23
C HIS A 42 -2.79 10.52 -1.28
N ALA A 43 -4.06 10.56 -1.71
CA ALA A 43 -4.55 10.41 -3.09
C ALA A 43 -4.33 9.05 -3.78
N VAL A 44 -3.26 8.31 -3.46
CA VAL A 44 -2.94 7.03 -4.13
C VAL A 44 -2.50 5.98 -3.11
N LEU A 45 -3.43 5.49 -2.29
CA LEU A 45 -3.13 4.37 -1.39
C LEU A 45 -3.22 3.04 -2.15
N ALA A 46 -2.07 2.41 -2.37
CA ALA A 46 -1.96 1.10 -3.01
C ALA A 46 -0.80 0.32 -2.37
N CYS A 47 -0.78 -1.01 -2.51
CA CYS A 47 0.31 -1.84 -1.97
C CYS A 47 1.70 -1.44 -2.51
N LEU A 48 1.75 -0.89 -3.72
CA LEU A 48 2.99 -0.34 -4.31
C LEU A 48 3.52 0.88 -3.52
N ASN A 49 2.61 1.65 -2.92
CA ASN A 49 2.92 2.84 -2.11
C ASN A 49 2.98 2.54 -0.61
N VAL A 50 3.05 1.26 -0.24
CA VAL A 50 3.33 0.82 1.13
C VAL A 50 4.68 0.11 1.11
N LEU A 51 5.67 0.66 1.80
CA LEU A 51 6.96 0.00 1.96
C LEU A 51 6.95 -0.91 3.17
N PHE A 52 7.48 -2.11 2.98
CA PHE A 52 7.80 -3.01 4.07
C PHE A 52 9.22 -2.71 4.56
N PHE A 53 9.34 -2.13 5.75
CA PHE A 53 10.60 -1.63 6.31
C PHE A 53 11.35 -2.69 7.10
N ARG A 54 10.63 -3.56 7.81
CA ARG A 54 11.21 -4.61 8.65
C ARG A 54 10.34 -5.85 8.60
N SER A 55 10.99 -7.00 8.42
CA SER A 55 10.41 -8.33 8.60
C SER A 55 10.96 -8.95 9.88
N ASP A 56 10.09 -9.48 10.72
CA ASP A 56 10.43 -10.31 11.87
C ASP A 56 9.50 -11.52 11.84
N GLU A 57 10.07 -12.67 11.48
CA GLU A 57 9.33 -13.93 11.35
C GLU A 57 8.95 -14.51 12.72
N ASN A 58 9.70 -14.18 13.76
CA ASN A 58 9.50 -14.67 15.11
C ASN A 58 8.47 -13.83 15.87
N ASN A 59 8.39 -12.53 15.58
CA ASN A 59 7.41 -11.64 16.20
C ASN A 59 6.74 -10.72 15.17
N ARG A 60 5.47 -11.03 14.88
CA ARG A 60 4.69 -10.31 13.86
C ARG A 60 4.49 -8.83 14.15
N ARG A 61 4.50 -8.42 15.42
CA ARG A 61 4.35 -7.02 15.85
C ARG A 61 5.58 -6.17 15.54
N ASN A 62 6.71 -6.80 15.28
CA ASN A 62 7.94 -6.11 14.90
C ASN A 62 8.03 -5.86 13.38
N ASN A 63 7.07 -6.36 12.61
CA ASN A 63 6.96 -6.00 11.20
C ASN A 63 6.53 -4.55 11.09
N LEU A 64 7.24 -3.77 10.27
CA LEU A 64 6.97 -2.35 10.11
C LEU A 64 6.65 -2.04 8.66
N VAL A 65 5.52 -1.37 8.46
CA VAL A 65 5.13 -0.81 7.18
C VAL A 65 5.09 0.71 7.25
N LYS A 66 5.41 1.36 6.13
CA LYS A 66 5.29 2.81 6.00
C LYS A 66 4.60 3.15 4.69
N ILE A 67 3.66 4.08 4.76
CA ILE A 67 3.04 4.65 3.57
C ILE A 67 4.04 5.65 2.95
N ILE A 68 4.23 5.56 1.63
CA ILE A 68 5.15 6.42 0.86
C ILE A 68 4.45 7.03 -0.36
N ASN A 69 5.17 7.87 -1.09
CA ASN A 69 4.71 8.48 -2.34
C ASN A 69 3.45 9.33 -2.18
N PHE A 70 3.54 10.39 -1.38
CA PHE A 70 2.65 11.56 -1.43
C PHE A 70 2.85 12.39 -2.73
N GLY A 71 3.57 11.85 -3.72
CA GLY A 71 4.12 12.58 -4.84
C GLY A 71 3.08 12.90 -5.90
N LEU A 72 2.84 14.21 -6.08
CA LEU A 72 2.21 14.88 -7.23
C LEU A 72 0.93 14.19 -7.73
N SER A 73 -0.13 14.37 -6.95
CA SER A 73 -1.49 13.91 -7.14
C SER A 73 -2.20 14.34 -8.44
N GLN A 74 -1.53 14.88 -9.47
CA GLN A 74 -2.23 15.38 -10.67
C GLN A 74 -1.62 15.12 -12.06
N HIS A 75 -0.37 14.65 -12.23
CA HIS A 75 0.24 14.60 -13.59
C HIS A 75 1.12 13.38 -13.92
N ARG A 76 0.83 12.18 -13.41
CA ARG A 76 1.38 10.95 -14.04
C ARG A 76 0.42 10.47 -15.13
N GLN A 77 0.75 10.74 -16.39
CA GLN A 77 0.07 10.25 -17.60
C GLN A 77 0.05 8.71 -17.71
N LEU A 78 0.69 7.99 -16.79
CA LEU A 78 0.69 6.52 -16.72
C LEU A 78 -0.63 5.93 -16.19
N TYR A 79 -1.56 6.75 -15.72
CA TYR A 79 -2.85 6.30 -15.17
C TYR A 79 -4.02 6.95 -15.93
N PHE A 80 -4.26 6.54 -17.18
CA PHE A 80 -5.49 6.92 -17.87
C PHE A 80 -6.67 6.11 -17.34
N SER A 81 -7.72 6.82 -16.94
CA SER A 81 -9.00 6.23 -16.52
C SER A 81 -9.78 5.76 -17.74
N ALA A 82 -10.10 4.48 -17.84
CA ALA A 82 -11.13 4.02 -18.77
C ALA A 82 -12.48 4.65 -18.37
N SER A 83 -13.17 5.28 -19.32
CA SER A 83 -14.30 6.20 -19.07
C SER A 83 -15.52 5.57 -18.39
N ASN A 84 -15.56 4.24 -18.25
CA ASN A 84 -16.75 3.51 -17.83
C ASN A 84 -16.54 2.61 -16.60
N ALA A 85 -15.42 2.74 -15.89
CA ALA A 85 -15.19 1.98 -14.65
C ALA A 85 -15.76 2.75 -13.45
N SER A 86 -16.85 2.24 -12.88
CA SER A 86 -17.35 2.65 -11.57
C SER A 86 -16.19 2.65 -10.55
N LYS A 87 -15.99 3.80 -9.89
CA LYS A 87 -14.91 4.05 -8.92
C LYS A 87 -14.79 2.91 -7.90
N SER A 88 -13.87 1.99 -8.13
CA SER A 88 -13.04 1.24 -7.19
C SER A 88 -12.33 0.15 -7.98
N ILE A 89 -11.00 0.12 -7.92
CA ILE A 89 -10.09 -0.85 -8.56
C ILE A 89 -9.72 -0.50 -10.01
N LEU A 90 -8.51 0.05 -10.16
CA LEU A 90 -7.77 0.13 -11.42
C LEU A 90 -7.24 -1.28 -11.75
N ASN A 91 -7.88 -1.98 -12.69
CA ASN A 91 -7.27 -3.14 -13.35
C ASN A 91 -6.28 -2.63 -14.40
N ILE A 92 -4.98 -2.78 -14.15
CA ILE A 92 -3.92 -2.40 -15.09
C ILE A 92 -3.38 -3.67 -15.75
N ILE A 93 -3.47 -3.74 -17.08
CA ILE A 93 -2.79 -4.73 -17.91
C ILE A 93 -1.47 -4.10 -18.39
N PRO A 94 -0.30 -4.71 -18.16
CA PRO A 94 0.97 -4.16 -18.63
C PRO A 94 1.05 -4.24 -20.16
N VAL A 95 1.61 -3.19 -20.77
CA VAL A 95 2.00 -3.15 -22.20
C VAL A 95 3.43 -3.66 -22.33
#